data_AF-A0A6J7AP71-F1
#
_entry.id   AF-A0A6J7AP71-F1
#
_cell.length_a   1.000
_cell.length_b   1.000
_cell.length_c   1.000
_cell.angle_alpha   90.00
_cell.angle_beta   90.00
_cell.angle_gamma   90.00
#
_symmetry.space_group_name_H-M   'P 1'
#
loop_
_entity.id
_entity.type
_entity.pdbx_description
1 polymer ?
#
loop_
_entity_poly.entity_id
_entity_poly.type
_entity_poly.pdbx_seq_one_letter_code
_entity_poly.pdbx_strand_id
1 'polypeptide(L)' 'MRLHESGGPTELLGFLETLTTVRKRNGEIVTFDPEQVVAWRIVLPPAKG' A
#
# COMPACT_ATOMS: atom_id res chain seq x y z
N MET A 1 2.39 -2.55 -1.45
CA MET A 1 3.49 -1.61 -1.18
C MET A 1 4.34 -2.18 -0.07
N ARG A 2 5.65 -2.00 -0.11
CA ARG A 2 6.57 -2.41 0.95
C ARG A 2 7.14 -1.17 1.62
N LEU A 3 7.05 -1.13 2.94
CA LEU A 3 7.56 -0.07 3.80
C LEU A 3 8.80 -0.58 4.53
N HIS A 4 9.78 0.28 4.76
CA HIS A 4 10.92 -0.01 5.64
C HIS A 4 10.70 0.70 6.98
N GLU A 5 10.06 0.04 7.93
CA GLU A 5 9.78 0.60 9.24
C GLU A 5 10.80 0.10 10.27
N SER A 6 10.88 0.79 11.42
CA SER A 6 11.83 0.49 12.51
C SER A 6 11.76 -0.96 13.04
N GLY A 7 10.66 -1.68 12.75
CA GLY A 7 10.44 -3.10 13.11
C GLY A 7 10.72 -4.10 11.98
N GLY A 8 11.22 -3.64 10.83
CA GLY A 8 11.46 -4.45 9.64
C GLY A 8 10.53 -4.12 8.48
N PRO A 9 10.66 -4.83 7.35
CA PRO A 9 9.85 -4.57 6.17
C PRO A 9 8.38 -4.97 6.38
N THR A 10 7.47 -4.01 6.21
CA THR A 10 6.01 -4.21 6.31
C THR A 10 5.38 -4.20 4.92
N GLU A 11 4.47 -5.13 4.64
CA GLU A 11 3.65 -5.11 3.41
C GLU A 11 2.30 -4.45 3.65
N LEU A 12 2.04 -3.36 2.91
CA LEU A 12 0.77 -2.64 2.90
C LEU A 12 0.03 -2.92 1.58
N LEU A 13 -1.11 -3.62 1.68
CA LEU A 13 -1.95 -3.98 0.54
C LEU A 13 -3.33 -3.32 0.65
N GLY A 14 -3.72 -2.57 -0.37
CA GLY A 14 -5.02 -1.90 -0.45
C GLY A 14 -5.08 -0.92 -1.62
N PHE A 15 -6.06 -0.03 -1.57
CA PHE A 15 -6.22 1.06 -2.53
C PHE A 15 -5.58 2.32 -1.97
N LEU A 16 -4.69 2.94 -2.74
CA LEU A 16 -4.15 4.26 -2.42
C LEU A 16 -5.27 5.29 -2.57
N GLU A 17 -5.72 5.88 -1.46
CA GLU A 17 -6.79 6.90 -1.48
C GLU A 17 -6.23 8.31 -1.58
N THR A 18 -5.12 8.56 -0.90
CA THR A 18 -4.34 9.80 -0.99
C THR A 18 -2.86 9.45 -1.07
N LEU A 19 -1.99 10.46 -1.21
CA LEU A 19 -0.54 10.25 -1.26
C LEU A 19 0.03 9.62 0.03
N THR A 20 -0.72 9.61 1.14
CA THR A 20 -0.27 9.10 2.45
C THR A 20 -1.25 8.11 3.07
N THR A 21 -2.34 7.73 2.40
CA THR A 21 -3.35 6.81 2.95
C THR A 21 -3.68 5.66 2.03
N VAL A 22 -3.80 4.47 2.61
CA VAL A 22 -4.27 3.25 1.94
C VAL A 22 -5.53 2.74 2.64
N ARG A 23 -6.60 2.52 1.88
CA ARG A 23 -7.76 1.76 2.33
C ARG A 23 -7.55 0.27 2.08
N LYS A 24 -7.49 -0.50 3.16
CA LYS A 24 -7.39 -1.96 3.13
C LYS A 24 -8.72 -2.59 2.71
N ARG A 25 -8.67 -3.88 2.34
CA ARG A 25 -9.85 -4.65 1.91
C ARG A 25 -10.96 -4.73 2.98
N ASN A 26 -10.59 -4.72 4.25
CA ASN A 26 -11.51 -4.71 5.40
C ASN A 26 -12.17 -3.34 5.66
N GLY A 27 -11.85 -2.31 4.86
CA GLY A 27 -12.35 -0.94 5.03
C GLY A 27 -11.51 -0.07 5.97
N GLU A 28 -10.51 -0.62 6.64
CA GLU A 28 -9.58 0.13 7.49
C GLU A 28 -8.75 1.11 6.65
N ILE A 29 -8.60 2.34 7.12
CA ILE A 29 -7.72 3.34 6.52
C ILE A 29 -6.43 3.39 7.33
N VAL A 30 -5.30 3.15 6.65
CA VAL A 30 -3.96 3.24 7.24
C VAL A 30 -3.24 4.44 6.64
N THR A 31 -2.68 5.27 7.52
CA THR A 31 -1.73 6.32 7.13
C THR A 31 -0.32 5.74 7.11
N PHE A 32 0.49 6.09 6.11
CA PHE A 32 1.89 5.69 6.01
C PHE A 32 2.76 6.90 5.65
N ASP A 33 4.04 6.82 5.99
CA ASP A 33 5.05 7.80 5.55
C ASP A 33 5.56 7.44 4.15
N PRO A 34 5.37 8.28 3.12
CA PRO A 34 5.85 8.03 1.77
C PRO A 34 7.37 7.86 1.68
N GLU A 35 8.15 8.45 2.59
CA GLU A 35 9.61 8.30 2.60
C GLU A 35 10.06 6.88 2.96
N GLN A 36 9.18 6.08 3.58
CA GLN A 36 9.47 4.68 3.91
C GLN A 36 9.17 3.70 2.77
N VAL A 37 8.61 4.17 1.64
CA VAL A 37 8.24 3.31 0.52
C VAL A 37 9.48 2.87 -0.25
N VAL A 38 9.87 1.60 -0.08
CA VAL A 38 11.02 1.02 -0.80
C VAL A 38 10.63 0.30 -2.09
N ALA A 39 9.38 -0.13 -2.20
CA ALA A 39 8.85 -0.76 -3.41
C ALA A 39 7.33 -0.68 -3.48
N TRP A 40 6.79 -0.53 -4.69
CA TRP A 40 5.37 -0.63 -4.96
C TRP A 40 5.12 -1.34 -6.30
N ARG A 41 3.91 -1.89 -6.44
CA ARG A 41 3.40 -2.43 -7.69
C ARG A 41 1.92 -2.11 -7.80
N ILE A 42 1.48 -1.72 -8.99
CA ILE A 42 0.05 -1.67 -9.32
C ILE A 42 -0.38 -3.06 -9.75
N VAL A 43 -1.49 -3.54 -9.20
CA VAL A 43 -2.12 -4.78 -9.64
C VAL A 43 -3.35 -4.38 -10.43
N LEU A 44 -3.30 -4.58 -11.75
CA LEU A 44 -4.46 -4.41 -12.61
C LEU A 44 -5.32 -5.68 -12.53
N PRO A 45 -6.66 -5.55 -12.57
CA PRO A 45 -7.50 -6.71 -12.76
C PRO A 45 -7.13 -7.40 -14.08
N PRO A 46 -7.32 -8.74 -14.19
CA PRO A 46 -7.10 -9.44 -15.45
C PRO A 46 -7.93 -8.79 -16.56
N ALA A 47 -7.34 -8.67 -17.75
CA ALA A 47 -8.05 -8.18 -18.93
C ALA A 47 -9.31 -9.04 -19.13
N LYS A 48 -10.47 -8.40 -19.31
CA LYS A 48 -11.67 -9.13 -19.71
C LYS A 48 -11.43 -9.68 -21.12
N GLY A 49 -11.42 -11.00 -21.24
CA GLY A 49 -11.49 -11.68 -22.54
C GLY A 49 -12.88 -11.54 -23.16
#